data_AF-A0A0S4JQP0-F1
#
_entry.id   AF-A0A0S4JQP0-F1
#
_cell.length_a   1.000
_cell.length_b   1.000
_cell.length_c   1.000
_cell.angle_alpha   90.00
_cell.angle_beta   90.00
_cell.angle_gamma   90.00
#
_symmetry.space_group_name_H-M   'P 1'
#
loop_
_entity.id
_entity.type
_entity.pdbx_description
1 polymer ?
#
loop_
_entity_poly.entity_id
_entity_poly.type
_entity_poly.pdbx_seq_one_letter_code
_entity_poly.pdbx_strand_id
1 'polypeptide(L)'
;MDTLLYPCVRWVPDSEVDSCTKCSSKFQKLSFKSKHHCRHCGKIYCDKCAPLQPLPNGTPWMKYNMTQARKCNACQLPRIFQAHRFYGENTRLDGGIVELIMSFLDDRSVARLQQSCATMLRQFPVPNVPYFESLQARFPTLFAGAQIGRGACGTVYKVEDWDGSKVAVKVVEKARVYSYYGWRKLFGEIEIMRGNEHVNVSRILEVFQTASHLAIIMELGEGGSLKRAYEVVRKKHYDMEVFTANVVGQVAAGLDYLYHTRKIVHRDIKHDNIVLSKDYSRVMIIDFGLAEWVRDDYKQKYVPCGTMGFASPENIQAVVERKTVFQANGYAMHESDLFSLGVVAFMLLSGSKPLRGQRFTEQHAEVRRGLRCSGPRWQHVSDRAKHIIEWLLVGPTIQRATAADVVQHPWVLDSIHKFSAIESDRIGEIELEDRMEGDEWVFVANQMRITEEWKMIEEDEWCDDAASTPPGDADPSTPGGRTPGGGRTPRH
;
A
#
# COMPACT_ATOMS: atom_id res chain seq x y z
N MET A 1 -2.17 16.54 -42.99
CA MET A 1 -2.23 16.85 -41.55
C MET A 1 -2.48 15.57 -40.73
N ASP A 2 -1.88 14.42 -41.08
CA ASP A 2 -2.09 13.15 -40.35
C ASP A 2 -0.81 12.30 -40.27
N THR A 3 0.33 12.95 -40.06
CA THR A 3 1.59 12.24 -39.80
C THR A 3 1.67 11.91 -38.32
N LEU A 4 1.65 10.61 -38.00
CA LEU A 4 1.99 10.13 -36.67
C LEU A 4 3.45 10.47 -36.36
N LEU A 5 3.72 10.83 -35.11
CA LEU A 5 5.03 11.31 -34.69
C LEU A 5 6.07 10.18 -34.56
N TYR A 6 5.67 8.92 -34.73
CA TYR A 6 6.56 7.76 -34.62
C TYR A 6 6.32 6.74 -35.75
N PRO A 7 7.38 6.21 -36.40
CA PRO A 7 7.26 5.31 -37.56
C PRO A 7 6.59 3.96 -37.27
N CYS A 8 6.67 3.50 -36.02
CA CYS A 8 6.14 2.20 -35.58
C CYS A 8 4.67 2.23 -35.16
N VAL A 9 4.05 3.41 -35.15
CA VAL A 9 2.68 3.59 -34.71
C VAL A 9 1.78 3.62 -35.94
N ARG A 10 0.71 2.81 -35.92
CA ARG A 10 -0.28 2.79 -36.99
C ARG A 10 -1.46 3.66 -36.61
N TRP A 11 -1.94 4.45 -37.57
CA TRP A 11 -3.14 5.24 -37.40
C TRP A 11 -4.33 4.29 -37.37
N VAL A 12 -5.14 4.35 -36.32
CA VAL A 12 -6.37 3.54 -36.24
C VAL A 12 -7.52 4.40 -36.75
N PRO A 13 -8.25 3.97 -37.79
CA PRO A 13 -9.41 4.70 -38.30
C PRO A 13 -10.52 4.83 -37.25
N ASP A 14 -11.21 5.97 -37.23
CA ASP A 14 -12.34 6.23 -36.34
C ASP A 14 -13.44 5.17 -36.45
N SER A 15 -13.61 4.55 -37.62
CA SER A 15 -14.60 3.51 -37.89
C SER A 15 -14.31 2.19 -37.18
N GLU A 16 -13.05 1.93 -36.84
CA GLU A 16 -12.59 0.65 -36.28
C GLU A 16 -12.58 0.64 -34.74
N VAL A 17 -12.86 1.78 -34.10
CA VAL A 17 -12.83 1.91 -32.64
C VAL A 17 -14.19 2.31 -32.10
N ASP A 18 -14.77 1.41 -31.32
CA ASP A 18 -16.07 1.59 -30.67
C ASP A 18 -15.95 2.08 -29.22
N SER A 19 -14.75 2.12 -28.65
CA SER A 19 -14.52 2.40 -27.23
C SER A 19 -13.19 3.12 -26.93
N CYS A 20 -13.17 3.93 -25.88
CA CYS A 20 -12.00 4.70 -25.47
C CYS A 20 -10.87 3.76 -25.04
N THR A 21 -9.68 3.93 -25.61
CA THR A 21 -8.52 3.08 -25.34
C THR A 21 -8.11 3.02 -23.85
N LYS A 22 -8.31 4.11 -23.09
CA LYS A 22 -7.85 4.18 -21.69
C LYS A 22 -8.88 3.67 -20.68
N CYS A 23 -10.14 4.06 -20.84
CA CYS A 23 -11.19 3.79 -19.86
C CYS A 23 -12.25 2.81 -20.37
N SER A 24 -12.07 2.25 -21.56
CA SER A 24 -12.96 1.29 -22.23
C SER A 24 -14.41 1.78 -22.42
N SER A 25 -14.67 3.07 -22.20
CA SER A 25 -16.02 3.63 -22.35
C SER A 25 -16.41 3.67 -23.83
N LYS A 26 -17.56 3.09 -24.20
CA LYS A 26 -18.05 3.10 -25.59
C LYS A 26 -18.31 4.51 -26.12
N PHE A 27 -17.91 4.75 -27.37
CA PHE A 27 -18.25 5.92 -28.18
C PHE A 27 -19.63 5.67 -28.83
N GLN A 28 -20.72 5.83 -28.07
CA GLN A 28 -22.07 5.62 -28.62
C GLN A 28 -22.42 6.70 -29.65
N LYS A 29 -23.10 6.31 -30.76
CA LYS A 29 -23.49 7.21 -31.88
C LYS A 29 -24.31 8.43 -31.47
N LEU A 30 -24.98 8.40 -30.32
CA LEU A 30 -25.85 9.47 -29.80
C LEU A 30 -25.23 10.24 -28.61
N SER A 31 -24.02 9.89 -28.18
CA SER A 31 -23.33 10.62 -27.10
C SER A 31 -22.41 11.68 -27.69
N PHE A 32 -22.46 12.91 -27.15
CA PHE A 32 -21.57 14.04 -27.48
C PHE A 32 -20.07 13.81 -27.16
N LYS A 33 -19.62 12.56 -26.97
CA LYS A 33 -18.21 12.25 -26.69
C LYS A 33 -17.44 12.30 -28.00
N SER A 34 -16.59 13.31 -28.14
CA SER A 34 -15.71 13.43 -29.30
C SER A 34 -14.56 12.41 -29.24
N LYS A 35 -14.23 11.81 -30.39
CA LYS A 35 -13.10 10.88 -30.56
C LYS A 35 -11.82 11.68 -30.79
N HIS A 36 -10.76 11.37 -30.05
CA HIS A 36 -9.48 12.07 -30.15
C HIS A 36 -8.33 11.12 -30.44
N HIS A 37 -7.69 11.32 -31.59
CA HIS A 37 -6.50 10.58 -31.97
C HIS A 37 -5.27 11.18 -31.32
N CYS A 38 -4.52 10.33 -30.61
CA CYS A 38 -3.21 10.73 -30.13
C CYS A 38 -2.16 10.49 -31.21
N ARG A 39 -1.52 11.56 -31.70
CA ARG A 39 -0.44 11.46 -32.70
C ARG A 39 0.83 10.75 -32.21
N HIS A 40 0.95 10.51 -30.90
CA HIS A 40 2.08 9.78 -30.31
C HIS A 40 1.85 8.27 -30.21
N CYS A 41 0.64 7.80 -29.88
CA CYS A 41 0.39 6.36 -29.71
C CYS A 41 -0.57 5.79 -30.76
N GLY A 42 -1.15 6.62 -31.63
CA GLY A 42 -2.04 6.20 -32.72
C GLY A 42 -3.44 5.79 -32.26
N LYS A 43 -3.71 5.81 -30.96
CA LYS A 43 -4.95 5.33 -30.34
C LYS A 43 -5.95 6.46 -30.10
N ILE A 44 -7.21 6.06 -29.90
CA ILE A 44 -8.37 6.96 -29.77
C ILE A 44 -8.85 7.06 -28.32
N TYR A 45 -9.07 8.29 -27.86
CA TYR A 45 -9.46 8.62 -26.50
C TYR A 45 -10.70 9.50 -26.43
N CYS A 46 -11.45 9.41 -25.32
CA CYS A 46 -12.55 10.32 -25.02
C CYS A 46 -12.06 11.63 -24.39
N ASP A 47 -12.90 12.66 -24.36
CA ASP A 47 -12.60 13.99 -23.79
C ASP A 47 -12.04 13.95 -22.36
N LYS A 48 -12.55 13.04 -21.51
CA LYS A 48 -12.03 12.87 -20.13
C LYS A 48 -10.60 12.33 -20.12
N CYS A 49 -10.27 11.44 -21.05
CA CYS A 49 -8.95 10.82 -21.14
C CYS A 49 -7.95 11.67 -21.93
N ALA A 50 -8.45 12.61 -22.76
CA ALA A 50 -7.69 13.57 -23.55
C ALA A 50 -8.32 14.99 -23.55
N PRO A 51 -8.26 15.71 -22.42
CA PRO A 51 -8.93 17.01 -22.28
C PRO A 51 -8.26 18.11 -23.11
N LEU A 52 -9.07 19.04 -23.63
CA LEU A 52 -8.66 20.25 -24.34
C LEU A 52 -8.12 21.29 -23.34
N GLN A 53 -6.99 21.92 -23.69
CA GLN A 53 -6.33 22.92 -22.86
C GLN A 53 -5.93 24.13 -23.71
N PRO A 54 -6.15 25.38 -23.24
CA PRO A 54 -5.75 26.59 -23.96
C PRO A 54 -4.22 26.76 -23.98
N LEU A 55 -3.67 27.06 -25.16
CA LEU A 55 -2.25 27.40 -25.32
C LEU A 55 -2.04 28.86 -24.86
N PRO A 56 -0.94 29.20 -24.15
CA PRO A 56 -0.73 30.55 -23.68
C PRO A 56 -0.23 31.45 -24.81
N ASN A 57 -0.72 32.69 -24.85
CA ASN A 57 -0.33 33.69 -25.85
C ASN A 57 1.19 33.97 -25.77
N GLY A 58 1.90 33.91 -26.91
CA GLY A 58 3.30 34.34 -27.01
C GLY A 58 4.35 33.26 -27.28
N THR A 59 4.02 32.11 -27.88
CA THR A 59 5.03 31.13 -28.31
C THR A 59 5.56 31.41 -29.73
N PRO A 60 6.87 31.24 -30.01
CA PRO A 60 7.52 31.68 -31.27
C PRO A 60 7.03 31.00 -32.56
N TRP A 61 6.22 29.94 -32.47
CA TRP A 61 5.78 29.10 -33.58
C TRP A 61 4.38 29.48 -34.13
N MET A 62 3.88 30.69 -33.82
CA MET A 62 2.61 31.26 -34.29
C MET A 62 2.51 31.48 -35.81
N LYS A 63 3.15 30.66 -36.65
CA LYS A 63 2.85 30.58 -38.09
C LYS A 63 1.63 29.72 -38.41
N TYR A 64 1.09 28.97 -37.45
CA TYR A 64 -0.09 28.14 -37.62
C TYR A 64 -1.11 28.45 -36.52
N ASN A 65 -2.28 29.00 -36.88
CA ASN A 65 -3.39 29.44 -36.00
C ASN A 65 -3.93 28.34 -35.05
N MET A 66 -3.14 27.86 -34.10
CA MET A 66 -3.55 26.85 -33.10
C MET A 66 -3.62 27.49 -31.71
N THR A 67 -4.82 27.67 -31.17
CA THR A 67 -5.08 28.33 -29.88
C THR A 67 -5.34 27.34 -28.73
N GLN A 68 -5.49 26.04 -29.02
CA GLN A 68 -5.81 24.99 -28.06
C GLN A 68 -5.13 23.65 -28.43
N ALA A 69 -4.78 22.83 -27.43
CA ALA A 69 -4.18 21.49 -27.62
C ALA A 69 -4.78 20.44 -26.66
N ARG A 70 -4.68 19.16 -27.00
CA ARG A 70 -5.18 18.02 -26.17
C ARG A 70 -4.04 17.17 -25.63
N LYS A 71 -4.14 16.71 -24.37
CA LYS A 71 -3.10 15.90 -23.69
C LYS A 71 -3.51 14.43 -23.55
N CYS A 72 -2.71 13.49 -24.07
CA CYS A 72 -2.94 12.04 -23.83
C CYS A 72 -2.39 11.61 -22.47
N ASN A 73 -3.27 11.23 -21.54
CA ASN A 73 -2.88 10.79 -20.19
C ASN A 73 -2.47 9.31 -20.11
N ALA A 74 -2.19 8.64 -21.23
CA ALA A 74 -1.82 7.22 -21.29
C ALA A 74 -0.37 6.97 -21.77
N CYS A 75 0.28 7.96 -22.39
CA CYS A 75 1.67 7.81 -22.84
C CYS A 75 2.63 7.97 -21.65
N GLN A 76 3.42 6.93 -21.35
CA GLN A 76 4.37 6.89 -20.22
C GLN A 76 5.83 7.04 -20.68
N LEU A 77 6.20 8.19 -21.24
CA LEU A 77 7.61 8.48 -21.56
C LEU A 77 8.41 8.83 -20.29
N PRO A 78 9.71 8.48 -20.17
CA PRO A 78 10.56 8.91 -19.07
C PRO A 78 10.63 10.45 -18.94
N ARG A 79 10.81 10.97 -17.72
CA ARG A 79 10.82 12.43 -17.43
C ARG A 79 11.84 13.26 -18.20
N ILE A 80 12.95 12.68 -18.65
CA ILE A 80 13.95 13.38 -19.49
C ILE A 80 13.38 13.79 -20.86
N PHE A 81 12.35 13.07 -21.33
CA PHE A 81 11.54 13.42 -22.51
C PHE A 81 10.30 14.26 -22.13
N GLN A 82 10.25 14.80 -20.91
CA GLN A 82 9.15 15.61 -20.40
C GLN A 82 9.70 16.95 -19.90
N ALA A 83 10.42 17.67 -20.76
CA ALA A 83 11.10 18.91 -20.42
C ALA A 83 10.27 19.87 -19.58
N HIS A 84 10.89 20.37 -18.52
CA HIS A 84 10.36 21.44 -17.68
C HIS A 84 11.01 22.76 -18.09
N ARG A 85 10.20 23.78 -18.44
CA ARG A 85 10.63 25.18 -18.30
C ARG A 85 10.10 25.73 -16.98
N PHE A 86 11.01 26.30 -16.18
CA PHE A 86 10.67 27.02 -14.95
C PHE A 86 10.37 28.48 -15.28
N TYR A 87 9.09 28.86 -15.30
CA TYR A 87 8.66 30.24 -15.06
C TYR A 87 7.26 30.23 -14.43
N GLY A 88 7.16 30.70 -13.17
CA GLY A 88 5.95 31.17 -12.48
C GLY A 88 4.72 30.25 -12.43
N GLU A 89 4.35 29.82 -11.21
CA GLU A 89 3.07 29.23 -10.70
C GLU A 89 2.22 28.26 -11.56
N ASN A 90 2.57 27.91 -12.80
CA ASN A 90 1.91 26.90 -13.60
C ASN A 90 2.92 26.17 -14.51
N THR A 91 3.44 25.05 -14.01
CA THR A 91 4.31 24.14 -14.77
C THR A 91 3.58 23.61 -16.01
N ARG A 92 4.04 24.00 -17.21
CA ARG A 92 3.57 23.41 -18.48
C ARG A 92 4.68 22.58 -19.12
N LEU A 93 4.28 21.43 -19.68
CA LEU A 93 5.13 20.51 -20.42
C LEU A 93 4.99 20.84 -21.92
N ASP A 94 6.05 21.28 -22.58
CA ASP A 94 6.11 21.39 -24.04
C ASP A 94 7.10 20.34 -24.59
N GLY A 95 6.68 19.56 -25.57
CA GLY A 95 7.47 18.43 -26.09
C GLY A 95 8.74 18.84 -26.85
N GLY A 96 9.19 20.09 -26.78
CA GLY A 96 10.22 20.65 -27.66
C GLY A 96 11.60 20.02 -27.49
N ILE A 97 11.96 19.58 -26.28
CA ILE A 97 13.22 18.83 -26.08
C ILE A 97 13.14 17.44 -26.70
N VAL A 98 11.96 16.80 -26.72
CA VAL A 98 11.78 15.50 -27.39
C VAL A 98 11.89 15.69 -28.89
N GLU A 99 11.23 16.70 -29.44
CA GLU A 99 11.29 17.01 -30.87
C GLU A 99 12.74 17.31 -31.31
N LEU A 100 13.47 18.08 -30.51
CA LEU A 100 14.90 18.34 -30.74
C LEU A 100 15.73 17.05 -30.66
N ILE A 101 15.60 16.24 -29.60
CA ILE A 101 16.35 14.99 -29.45
C ILE A 101 16.03 14.02 -30.60
N MET A 102 14.74 13.87 -30.96
CA MET A 102 14.32 12.98 -32.05
C MET A 102 14.74 13.51 -33.42
N SER A 103 14.88 14.82 -33.60
CA SER A 103 15.36 15.40 -34.87
C SER A 103 16.81 15.05 -35.21
N PHE A 104 17.60 14.64 -34.21
CA PHE A 104 18.98 14.18 -34.41
C PHE A 104 19.10 12.66 -34.59
N LEU A 105 17.99 11.91 -34.54
CA LEU A 105 17.99 10.46 -34.56
C LEU A 105 17.25 9.94 -35.78
N ASP A 106 17.80 8.92 -36.45
CA ASP A 106 17.09 8.19 -37.49
C ASP A 106 16.01 7.28 -36.88
N ASP A 107 15.07 6.81 -37.70
CA ASP A 107 13.93 5.99 -37.26
C ASP A 107 14.37 4.72 -36.49
N ARG A 108 15.53 4.15 -36.85
CA ARG A 108 16.12 3.00 -36.15
C ARG A 108 16.64 3.38 -34.76
N SER A 109 17.24 4.54 -34.62
CA SER A 109 17.77 5.07 -33.36
C SER A 109 16.66 5.55 -32.42
N VAL A 110 15.58 6.10 -32.96
CA VAL A 110 14.36 6.44 -32.20
C VAL A 110 13.71 5.17 -31.64
N ALA A 111 13.55 4.13 -32.47
CA ALA A 111 13.01 2.85 -32.02
C ALA A 111 13.89 2.20 -30.94
N ARG A 112 15.23 2.21 -31.12
CA ARG A 112 16.19 1.71 -30.12
C ARG A 112 16.18 2.53 -28.82
N LEU A 113 16.01 3.85 -28.89
CA LEU A 113 15.91 4.71 -27.72
C LEU A 113 14.62 4.44 -26.93
N GLN A 114 13.49 4.25 -27.62
CA GLN A 114 12.22 3.89 -27.00
C GLN A 114 12.29 2.50 -26.36
N GLN A 115 12.88 1.53 -27.05
CA GLN A 115 13.09 0.18 -26.54
C GLN A 115 14.06 0.20 -25.35
N SER A 116 15.14 0.97 -25.44
CA SER A 116 16.09 1.22 -24.34
C SER A 116 15.43 1.91 -23.16
N CYS A 117 14.54 2.88 -23.36
CA CYS A 117 13.80 3.54 -22.27
C CYS A 117 12.75 2.61 -21.63
N ALA A 118 12.05 1.80 -22.43
CA ALA A 118 11.12 0.80 -21.93
C ALA A 118 11.84 -0.32 -21.16
N THR A 119 12.98 -0.80 -21.67
CA THR A 119 13.87 -1.76 -21.03
C THR A 119 14.56 -1.17 -19.79
N MET A 120 15.02 0.10 -19.83
CA MET A 120 15.59 0.81 -18.69
C MET A 120 14.56 1.06 -17.57
N LEU A 121 13.28 1.24 -17.88
CA LEU A 121 12.24 1.48 -16.88
C LEU A 121 11.57 0.19 -16.36
N ARG A 122 11.53 -0.88 -17.16
CA ARG A 122 10.83 -2.14 -16.82
C ARG A 122 11.72 -3.34 -16.56
N GLN A 123 12.99 -3.33 -16.94
CA GLN A 123 13.86 -4.50 -16.92
C GLN A 123 15.29 -4.20 -16.45
N PHE A 124 15.55 -3.00 -15.90
CA PHE A 124 16.89 -2.74 -15.38
C PHE A 124 17.14 -3.67 -14.18
N PRO A 125 18.24 -4.44 -14.20
CA PRO A 125 18.63 -5.25 -13.07
C PRO A 125 19.17 -4.32 -11.98
N VAL A 126 18.68 -4.50 -10.77
CA VAL A 126 19.25 -3.89 -9.57
C VAL A 126 20.54 -4.67 -9.25
N PRO A 127 21.71 -4.01 -9.19
CA PRO A 127 22.95 -4.69 -8.84
C PRO A 127 22.87 -5.35 -7.46
N ASN A 128 23.53 -6.50 -7.30
CA ASN A 128 23.65 -7.23 -6.02
C ASN A 128 22.31 -7.64 -5.38
N VAL A 129 21.24 -7.76 -6.18
CA VAL A 129 19.95 -8.29 -5.75
C VAL A 129 19.64 -9.55 -6.58
N PRO A 130 19.44 -10.72 -5.96
CA PRO A 130 19.10 -11.97 -6.64
C PRO A 130 17.93 -11.83 -7.62
N TYR A 131 18.02 -12.49 -8.76
CA TYR A 131 17.00 -12.43 -9.82
C TYR A 131 16.21 -13.74 -9.89
N PHE A 132 14.89 -13.62 -9.92
CA PHE A 132 13.95 -14.73 -10.16
C PHE A 132 13.10 -14.43 -11.41
N GLU A 133 12.67 -15.48 -12.10
CA GLU A 133 11.85 -15.37 -13.31
C GLU A 133 10.53 -14.63 -13.04
N SER A 134 9.87 -14.96 -11.93
CA SER A 134 8.62 -14.34 -11.49
C SER A 134 8.54 -14.28 -9.96
N LEU A 135 7.56 -13.54 -9.43
CA LEU A 135 7.29 -13.53 -7.99
C LEU A 135 6.84 -14.92 -7.51
N GLN A 136 6.03 -15.60 -8.31
CA GLN A 136 5.51 -16.94 -8.04
C GLN A 136 6.59 -18.02 -8.08
N ALA A 137 7.65 -17.84 -8.88
CA ALA A 137 8.78 -18.76 -8.91
C ALA A 137 9.51 -18.81 -7.55
N ARG A 138 9.57 -17.69 -6.82
CA ARG A 138 10.13 -17.64 -5.46
C ARG A 138 9.09 -17.96 -4.39
N PHE A 139 7.86 -17.47 -4.55
CA PHE A 139 6.75 -17.65 -3.60
C PHE A 139 5.50 -18.16 -4.34
N PRO A 140 5.31 -19.48 -4.47
CA PRO A 140 4.13 -20.05 -5.14
C PRO A 140 2.81 -19.62 -4.49
N THR A 141 2.83 -19.33 -3.19
CA THR A 141 1.70 -18.85 -2.40
C THR A 141 1.44 -17.34 -2.54
N LEU A 142 2.18 -16.64 -3.41
CA LEU A 142 1.94 -15.22 -3.72
C LEU A 142 0.87 -15.07 -4.81
N PHE A 143 -0.37 -14.80 -4.39
CA PHE A 143 -1.52 -14.54 -5.25
C PHE A 143 -2.31 -13.30 -4.79
N ALA A 144 -3.28 -12.84 -5.59
CA ALA A 144 -4.01 -11.59 -5.30
C ALA A 144 -4.74 -11.59 -3.95
N GLY A 145 -5.31 -12.73 -3.54
CA GLY A 145 -5.99 -12.90 -2.25
C GLY A 145 -5.06 -12.87 -1.03
N ALA A 146 -3.76 -13.09 -1.22
CA ALA A 146 -2.75 -13.02 -0.17
C ALA A 146 -2.38 -11.57 0.22
N GLN A 147 -2.96 -10.56 -0.45
CA GLN A 147 -2.67 -9.15 -0.18
C GLN A 147 -3.16 -8.74 1.21
N ILE A 148 -2.25 -8.24 2.04
CA ILE A 148 -2.54 -7.72 3.40
C ILE A 148 -2.45 -6.20 3.50
N GLY A 149 -1.87 -5.52 2.50
CA GLY A 149 -1.75 -4.07 2.51
C GLY A 149 -1.38 -3.48 1.15
N ARG A 150 -1.66 -2.18 0.97
CA ARG A 150 -1.25 -1.43 -0.23
C ARG A 150 -0.87 0.00 0.18
N GLY A 151 0.36 0.38 -0.13
CA GLY A 151 0.92 1.69 0.16
C GLY A 151 1.32 2.47 -1.10
N ALA A 152 1.92 3.64 -0.90
CA ALA A 152 2.42 4.48 -1.98
C ALA A 152 3.55 3.80 -2.77
N CYS A 153 4.41 3.05 -2.07
CA CYS A 153 5.60 2.41 -2.64
C CYS A 153 5.35 1.00 -3.19
N GLY A 154 4.23 0.34 -2.88
CA GLY A 154 4.01 -1.04 -3.29
C GLY A 154 2.82 -1.72 -2.63
N THR A 155 2.67 -3.01 -2.90
CA THR A 155 1.64 -3.88 -2.33
C THR A 155 2.30 -4.90 -1.42
N VAL A 156 1.71 -5.22 -0.27
CA VAL A 156 2.26 -6.16 0.72
C VAL A 156 1.39 -7.42 0.75
N TYR A 157 2.04 -8.58 0.71
CA TYR A 157 1.41 -9.89 0.72
C TYR A 157 1.87 -10.70 1.94
N LYS A 158 0.97 -11.49 2.54
CA LYS A 158 1.30 -12.56 3.49
C LYS A 158 1.49 -13.84 2.68
N VAL A 159 2.69 -14.41 2.71
CA VAL A 159 3.01 -15.64 1.95
C VAL A 159 3.72 -16.63 2.84
N GLU A 160 3.79 -17.87 2.38
CA GLU A 160 4.55 -18.95 3.01
C GLU A 160 5.85 -19.17 2.21
N ASP A 161 6.98 -19.21 2.91
CA ASP A 161 8.29 -19.55 2.37
C ASP A 161 8.47 -21.08 2.25
N TRP A 162 9.52 -21.54 1.59
CA TRP A 162 9.77 -22.96 1.31
C TRP A 162 9.97 -23.81 2.56
N ASP A 163 10.35 -23.20 3.68
CA ASP A 163 10.47 -23.85 4.98
C ASP A 163 9.15 -23.87 5.78
N GLY A 164 8.05 -23.37 5.19
CA GLY A 164 6.74 -23.25 5.84
C GLY A 164 6.58 -21.99 6.69
N SER A 165 7.62 -21.15 6.82
CA SER A 165 7.53 -19.92 7.59
C SER A 165 6.68 -18.86 6.87
N LYS A 166 5.86 -18.12 7.63
CA LYS A 166 5.00 -17.06 7.08
C LYS A 166 5.74 -15.72 7.11
N VAL A 167 5.83 -15.07 5.95
CA VAL A 167 6.57 -13.83 5.76
C VAL A 167 5.72 -12.74 5.11
N ALA A 168 6.14 -11.49 5.25
CA ALA A 168 5.55 -10.35 4.58
C ALA A 168 6.40 -9.97 3.35
N VAL A 169 5.80 -9.95 2.16
CA VAL A 169 6.49 -9.57 0.92
C VAL A 169 5.94 -8.25 0.39
N LYS A 170 6.76 -7.20 0.47
CA LYS A 170 6.46 -5.89 -0.14
C LYS A 170 6.94 -5.88 -1.59
N VAL A 171 6.00 -5.88 -2.52
CA VAL A 171 6.24 -5.88 -3.97
C VAL A 171 6.15 -4.45 -4.50
N VAL A 172 7.24 -3.99 -5.09
CA VAL A 172 7.37 -2.69 -5.74
C VAL A 172 7.47 -2.89 -7.25
N GLU A 173 6.53 -2.32 -8.00
CA GLU A 173 6.61 -2.29 -9.47
C GLU A 173 7.72 -1.30 -9.90
N LYS A 174 8.78 -1.80 -10.54
CA LYS A 174 9.93 -0.99 -10.98
C LYS A 174 9.47 0.18 -11.88
N ALA A 175 8.51 -0.10 -12.76
CA ALA A 175 7.95 0.88 -13.67
C ALA A 175 7.24 2.05 -12.96
N ARG A 176 6.76 1.87 -11.72
CA ARG A 176 6.10 2.92 -10.95
C ARG A 176 7.08 3.85 -10.24
N VAL A 177 8.37 3.51 -10.21
CA VAL A 177 9.42 4.34 -9.61
C VAL A 177 10.06 5.21 -10.71
N TYR A 178 9.37 6.30 -11.05
CA TYR A 178 9.68 7.12 -12.23
C TYR A 178 10.89 8.07 -12.11
N SER A 179 11.62 8.06 -11.00
CA SER A 179 12.71 9.02 -10.77
C SER A 179 13.87 8.42 -9.97
N TYR A 180 15.08 8.93 -10.23
CA TYR A 180 16.26 8.61 -9.44
C TYR A 180 16.05 8.90 -7.94
N TYR A 181 15.36 9.99 -7.61
CA TYR A 181 14.99 10.30 -6.23
C TYR A 181 14.08 9.23 -5.60
N GLY A 182 13.10 8.72 -6.35
CA GLY A 182 12.25 7.61 -5.91
C GLY A 182 13.05 6.33 -5.66
N TRP A 183 13.99 6.01 -6.56
CA TRP A 183 14.90 4.88 -6.38
C TRP A 183 15.81 5.06 -5.16
N ARG A 184 16.38 6.25 -4.96
CA ARG A 184 17.16 6.56 -3.76
C ARG A 184 16.37 6.42 -2.48
N LYS A 185 15.09 6.79 -2.47
CA LYS A 185 14.20 6.58 -1.32
C LYS A 185 13.97 5.10 -1.06
N LEU A 186 13.65 4.31 -2.09
CA LEU A 186 13.43 2.89 -1.96
C LEU A 186 14.67 2.15 -1.45
N PHE A 187 15.84 2.44 -2.02
CA PHE A 187 17.09 1.86 -1.51
C PHE A 187 17.44 2.37 -0.12
N GLY A 188 17.20 3.66 0.16
CA GLY A 188 17.35 4.20 1.51
C GLY A 188 16.52 3.43 2.53
N GLU A 189 15.25 3.14 2.24
CA GLU A 189 14.38 2.33 3.08
C GLU A 189 14.97 0.93 3.31
N ILE A 190 15.39 0.25 2.24
CA ILE A 190 16.03 -1.08 2.35
C ILE A 190 17.28 -1.04 3.22
N GLU A 191 18.17 -0.07 2.99
CA GLU A 191 19.43 0.06 3.74
C GLU A 191 19.20 0.45 5.21
N ILE A 192 18.19 1.28 5.52
CA ILE A 192 17.80 1.60 6.90
C ILE A 192 17.36 0.34 7.65
N MET A 193 16.57 -0.51 6.98
CA MET A 193 16.04 -1.73 7.59
C MET A 193 17.06 -2.87 7.69
N ARG A 194 18.10 -2.86 6.85
CA ARG A 194 19.15 -3.88 6.89
C ARG A 194 19.88 -3.85 8.23
N GLY A 195 20.22 -5.03 8.75
CA GLY A 195 20.95 -5.18 10.02
C GLY A 195 20.16 -4.86 11.28
N ASN A 196 18.83 -4.70 11.19
CA ASN A 196 17.96 -4.57 12.37
C ASN A 196 18.00 -5.87 13.17
N GLU A 197 18.41 -5.77 14.44
CA GLU A 197 18.59 -6.86 15.39
C GLU A 197 17.92 -6.48 16.71
N HIS A 198 16.59 -6.36 16.69
CA HIS A 198 15.81 -6.11 17.89
C HIS A 198 14.43 -6.73 17.77
N VAL A 199 13.93 -7.35 18.84
CA VAL A 199 12.65 -8.06 18.82
C VAL A 199 11.48 -7.12 18.47
N ASN A 200 11.55 -5.85 18.84
CA ASN A 200 10.49 -4.87 18.58
C ASN A 200 10.64 -4.07 17.27
N VAL A 201 11.55 -4.48 16.39
CA VAL A 201 11.78 -3.82 15.10
C VAL A 201 11.82 -4.88 14.00
N SER A 202 11.00 -4.71 12.97
CA SER A 202 11.01 -5.63 11.83
C SER A 202 12.33 -5.55 11.07
N ARG A 203 12.83 -6.73 10.68
CA ARG A 203 14.02 -6.89 9.84
C ARG A 203 13.67 -7.34 8.43
N ILE A 204 14.54 -7.00 7.49
CA ILE A 204 14.57 -7.59 6.16
C ILE A 204 15.21 -8.98 6.27
N LEU A 205 14.54 -9.98 5.71
CA LEU A 205 15.03 -11.35 5.59
C LEU A 205 15.78 -11.54 4.27
N GLU A 206 15.17 -11.07 3.18
CA GLU A 206 15.69 -11.20 1.82
C GLU A 206 15.21 -10.02 0.97
N VAL A 207 15.94 -9.69 -0.08
CA VAL A 207 15.45 -8.84 -1.18
C VAL A 207 15.77 -9.56 -2.48
N PHE A 208 14.78 -9.70 -3.37
CA PHE A 208 15.01 -10.21 -4.71
C PHE A 208 14.30 -9.35 -5.74
N GLN A 209 14.59 -9.59 -7.02
CA GLN A 209 13.95 -8.90 -8.12
C GLN A 209 13.48 -9.86 -9.20
N THR A 210 12.53 -9.39 -9.99
CA THR A 210 12.12 -9.97 -11.27
C THR A 210 12.40 -8.97 -12.38
N ALA A 211 11.97 -9.28 -13.61
CA ALA A 211 11.98 -8.31 -14.70
C ALA A 211 11.35 -6.99 -14.24
N SER A 212 10.09 -7.02 -13.77
CA SER A 212 9.28 -5.83 -13.51
C SER A 212 9.11 -5.43 -12.05
N HIS A 213 9.57 -6.24 -11.09
CA HIS A 213 9.35 -6.00 -9.66
C HIS A 213 10.63 -6.05 -8.83
N LEU A 214 10.66 -5.31 -7.73
CA LEU A 214 11.54 -5.51 -6.59
C LEU A 214 10.68 -6.04 -5.44
N ALA A 215 11.08 -7.14 -4.80
CA ALA A 215 10.39 -7.76 -3.69
C ALA A 215 11.27 -7.69 -2.44
N ILE A 216 10.71 -7.15 -1.36
CA ILE A 216 11.37 -6.99 -0.05
C ILE A 216 10.66 -7.93 0.92
N ILE A 217 11.37 -8.91 1.46
CA ILE A 217 10.86 -9.96 2.33
C ILE A 217 11.21 -9.57 3.76
N MET A 218 10.20 -9.52 4.61
CA MET A 218 10.28 -8.99 5.96
C MET A 218 9.60 -9.94 6.94
N GLU A 219 9.95 -9.82 8.21
CA GLU A 219 9.21 -10.50 9.29
C GLU A 219 7.74 -10.10 9.28
N LEU A 220 6.86 -11.09 9.47
CA LEU A 220 5.42 -10.91 9.51
C LEU A 220 4.91 -10.80 10.94
N GLY A 221 4.16 -9.74 11.23
CA GLY A 221 3.28 -9.69 12.40
C GLY A 221 1.96 -10.40 12.09
N GLU A 222 1.85 -11.68 12.44
CA GLU A 222 0.67 -12.50 12.12
C GLU A 222 -0.63 -12.03 12.77
N GLY A 223 -0.56 -11.35 13.92
CA GLY A 223 -1.69 -10.69 14.58
C GLY A 223 -2.18 -9.46 13.82
N GLY A 224 -1.49 -9.08 12.73
CA GLY A 224 -1.82 -7.94 11.89
C GLY A 224 -1.40 -6.61 12.51
N SER A 225 -1.90 -5.52 11.92
CA SER A 225 -1.65 -4.17 12.45
C SER A 225 -2.29 -3.97 13.82
N LEU A 226 -1.70 -3.08 14.63
CA LEU A 226 -2.24 -2.67 15.91
C LEU A 226 -3.67 -2.14 15.81
N LYS A 227 -4.01 -1.48 14.69
CA LYS A 227 -5.39 -1.08 14.38
C LYS A 227 -6.35 -2.27 14.35
N ARG A 228 -5.97 -3.37 13.68
CA ARG A 228 -6.79 -4.59 13.61
C ARG A 228 -6.83 -5.30 14.96
N ALA A 229 -5.69 -5.42 15.63
CA ALA A 229 -5.62 -6.03 16.96
C ALA A 229 -6.51 -5.28 17.97
N TYR A 230 -6.52 -3.94 17.95
CA TYR A 230 -7.40 -3.12 18.78
C TYR A 230 -8.89 -3.46 18.61
N GLU A 231 -9.33 -3.69 17.38
CA GLU A 231 -10.73 -4.07 17.10
C GLU A 231 -11.08 -5.43 17.73
N VAL A 232 -10.15 -6.38 17.68
CA VAL A 232 -10.29 -7.72 18.30
C VAL A 232 -10.31 -7.60 19.82
N VAL A 233 -9.31 -6.95 20.42
CA VAL A 233 -9.20 -6.71 21.87
C VAL A 233 -10.48 -6.10 22.41
N ARG A 234 -11.03 -5.09 21.72
CA ARG A 234 -12.30 -4.46 22.11
C ARG A 234 -13.49 -5.40 21.99
N LYS A 235 -13.60 -6.17 20.90
CA LYS A 235 -14.71 -7.11 20.67
C LYS A 235 -14.71 -8.26 21.67
N LYS A 236 -13.51 -8.71 22.08
CA LYS A 236 -13.29 -9.81 23.01
C LYS A 236 -13.25 -9.36 24.48
N HIS A 237 -13.35 -8.05 24.73
CA HIS A 237 -13.28 -7.46 26.07
C HIS A 237 -12.00 -7.80 26.84
N TYR A 238 -10.89 -7.96 26.14
CA TYR A 238 -9.58 -8.04 26.78
C TYR A 238 -9.27 -6.73 27.51
N ASP A 239 -8.43 -6.81 28.54
CA ASP A 239 -8.00 -5.64 29.29
C ASP A 239 -7.22 -4.68 28.37
N MET A 240 -7.90 -3.61 27.95
CA MET A 240 -7.37 -2.61 27.04
C MET A 240 -6.18 -1.87 27.63
N GLU A 241 -6.14 -1.68 28.95
CA GLU A 241 -5.07 -0.96 29.61
C GLU A 241 -3.80 -1.80 29.65
N VAL A 242 -3.91 -3.09 30.00
CA VAL A 242 -2.80 -4.04 29.96
C VAL A 242 -2.28 -4.25 28.53
N PHE A 243 -3.18 -4.40 27.56
CA PHE A 243 -2.80 -4.51 26.15
C PHE A 243 -2.05 -3.26 25.66
N THR A 244 -2.56 -2.07 25.98
CA THR A 244 -1.94 -0.81 25.57
C THR A 244 -0.57 -0.63 26.23
N ALA A 245 -0.44 -0.95 27.52
CA ALA A 245 0.82 -0.85 28.24
C ALA A 245 1.90 -1.76 27.63
N ASN A 246 1.54 -3.00 27.25
CA ASN A 246 2.44 -3.92 26.54
C ASN A 246 2.92 -3.34 25.20
N VAL A 247 2.00 -2.80 24.40
CA VAL A 247 2.33 -2.15 23.12
C VAL A 247 3.25 -0.95 23.32
N VAL A 248 2.93 -0.08 24.28
CA VAL A 248 3.71 1.14 24.55
C VAL A 248 5.12 0.81 25.01
N GLY A 249 5.27 -0.12 25.96
CA GLY A 249 6.58 -0.53 26.46
C GLY A 249 7.47 -1.12 25.36
N GLN A 250 6.92 -2.04 24.56
CA GLN A 250 7.67 -2.68 23.47
C GLN A 250 8.02 -1.73 22.33
N VAL A 251 7.11 -0.83 21.94
CA VAL A 251 7.42 0.18 20.91
C VAL A 251 8.46 1.18 21.41
N ALA A 252 8.39 1.60 22.68
CA ALA A 252 9.41 2.45 23.28
C ALA A 252 10.80 1.78 23.27
N ALA A 253 10.89 0.49 23.64
CA ALA A 253 12.13 -0.28 23.55
C ALA A 253 12.66 -0.38 22.11
N GLY A 254 11.79 -0.58 21.13
CA GLY A 254 12.17 -0.57 19.71
C GLY A 254 12.67 0.79 19.21
N LEU A 255 12.04 1.88 19.64
CA LEU A 255 12.47 3.25 19.31
C LEU A 255 13.81 3.59 19.97
N ASP A 256 14.03 3.17 21.21
CA ASP A 256 15.30 3.31 21.94
C ASP A 256 16.44 2.62 21.17
N TYR A 257 16.25 1.36 20.78
CA TYR A 257 17.20 0.61 19.96
C TYR A 257 17.51 1.34 18.63
N LEU A 258 16.48 1.79 17.91
CA LEU A 258 16.65 2.47 16.63
C LEU A 258 17.53 3.72 16.79
N TYR A 259 17.28 4.52 17.82
CA TYR A 259 18.00 5.77 18.01
C TYR A 259 19.40 5.55 18.61
N HIS A 260 19.51 4.86 19.74
CA HIS A 260 20.77 4.72 20.46
C HIS A 260 21.75 3.78 19.78
N THR A 261 21.28 2.65 19.25
CA THR A 261 22.14 1.64 18.63
C THR A 261 22.33 1.88 17.14
N ARG A 262 21.25 2.24 16.42
CA ARG A 262 21.27 2.32 14.94
C ARG A 262 21.34 3.73 14.39
N LYS A 263 21.22 4.76 15.24
CA LYS A 263 21.17 6.17 14.84
C LYS A 263 20.09 6.43 13.78
N ILE A 264 18.90 5.89 14.01
CA ILE A 264 17.72 6.02 13.13
C ILE A 264 16.58 6.67 13.90
N VAL A 265 15.88 7.60 13.25
CA VAL A 265 14.56 8.11 13.68
C VAL A 265 13.51 7.64 12.68
N HIS A 266 12.35 7.17 13.16
CA HIS A 266 11.34 6.50 12.36
C HIS A 266 10.41 7.49 11.64
N ARG A 267 9.96 8.53 12.35
CA ARG A 267 9.23 9.71 11.86
C ARG A 267 7.81 9.48 11.34
N ASP A 268 7.29 8.26 11.41
CA ASP A 268 5.90 7.93 11.07
C ASP A 268 5.31 6.83 11.96
N ILE A 269 5.49 6.95 13.27
CA ILE A 269 4.85 6.05 14.24
C ILE A 269 3.33 6.29 14.26
N LYS A 270 2.56 5.23 14.03
CA LYS A 270 1.10 5.19 14.05
C LYS A 270 0.62 3.75 14.18
N HIS A 271 -0.65 3.55 14.50
CA HIS A 271 -1.23 2.21 14.67
C HIS A 271 -1.19 1.33 13.39
N ASP A 272 -1.03 1.91 12.20
CA ASP A 272 -0.88 1.14 10.95
C ASP A 272 0.55 0.61 10.76
N ASN A 273 1.54 1.25 11.38
CA ASN A 273 2.97 0.93 11.27
C ASN A 273 3.50 0.14 12.48
N ILE A 274 2.59 -0.40 13.29
CA ILE A 274 2.89 -1.30 14.40
C ILE A 274 2.12 -2.59 14.12
N VAL A 275 2.81 -3.73 14.16
CA VAL A 275 2.22 -5.06 13.96
C VAL A 275 2.52 -5.96 15.14
N LEU A 276 1.70 -6.99 15.33
CA LEU A 276 1.82 -7.89 16.47
C LEU A 276 1.98 -9.35 16.00
N SER A 277 2.60 -10.20 16.82
CA SER A 277 2.51 -11.65 16.68
C SER A 277 1.05 -12.12 16.85
N LYS A 278 0.77 -13.37 16.45
CA LYS A 278 -0.60 -13.92 16.42
C LYS A 278 -1.26 -13.89 17.82
N ASP A 279 -0.47 -14.19 18.85
CA ASP A 279 -0.77 -14.19 20.29
C ASP A 279 -0.65 -12.80 20.95
N TYR A 280 -0.28 -11.77 20.19
CA TYR A 280 -0.03 -10.39 20.64
C TYR A 280 1.14 -10.19 21.62
N SER A 281 1.91 -11.23 21.94
CA SER A 281 3.03 -11.18 22.88
C SER A 281 4.20 -10.32 22.37
N ARG A 282 4.46 -10.33 21.06
CA ARG A 282 5.50 -9.55 20.40
C ARG A 282 4.91 -8.42 19.58
N VAL A 283 5.43 -7.22 19.78
CA VAL A 283 5.05 -6.00 19.04
C VAL A 283 6.24 -5.51 18.23
N MET A 284 6.04 -5.22 16.94
CA MET A 284 7.10 -4.76 16.03
C MET A 284 6.74 -3.44 15.34
N ILE A 285 7.73 -2.57 15.24
CA ILE A 285 7.71 -1.40 14.35
C ILE A 285 8.02 -1.84 12.92
N ILE A 286 7.22 -1.36 11.97
CA ILE A 286 7.37 -1.60 10.52
C ILE A 286 7.32 -0.29 9.73
N ASP A 287 7.63 -0.38 8.43
CA ASP A 287 7.55 0.70 7.44
C ASP A 287 8.48 1.91 7.68
N PHE A 288 9.71 1.78 7.19
CA PHE A 288 10.77 2.78 7.31
C PHE A 288 10.77 3.80 6.15
N GLY A 289 9.67 3.94 5.42
CA GLY A 289 9.61 4.80 4.23
C GLY A 289 9.83 6.30 4.47
N LEU A 290 9.67 6.76 5.72
CA LEU A 290 9.98 8.12 6.17
C LEU A 290 11.15 8.19 7.16
N ALA A 291 11.73 7.05 7.51
CA ALA A 291 12.83 6.98 8.45
C ALA A 291 14.09 7.62 7.88
N GLU A 292 14.97 8.09 8.76
CA GLU A 292 16.21 8.74 8.38
C GLU A 292 17.32 8.45 9.40
N TRP A 293 18.56 8.29 8.92
CA TRP A 293 19.71 8.23 9.82
C TRP A 293 20.01 9.59 10.41
N VAL A 294 20.29 9.61 11.71
CA VAL A 294 20.87 10.74 12.42
C VAL A 294 22.39 10.71 12.18
N ARG A 295 22.86 11.60 11.30
CA ARG A 295 24.28 11.73 10.95
C ARG A 295 24.98 12.78 11.79
N ASP A 296 24.22 13.75 12.29
CA ASP A 296 24.68 14.82 13.15
C ASP A 296 23.74 14.91 14.35
N ASP A 297 24.23 14.47 15.50
CA ASP A 297 23.49 14.47 16.77
C ASP A 297 23.15 15.89 17.25
N TYR A 298 23.77 16.94 16.69
CA TYR A 298 23.54 18.34 17.06
C TYR A 298 22.67 19.09 16.05
N LYS A 299 22.87 18.89 14.74
CA LYS A 299 22.20 19.71 13.74
C LYS A 299 22.05 19.03 12.37
N GLN A 300 20.90 18.41 12.16
CA GLN A 300 20.50 17.84 10.87
C GLN A 300 19.28 18.57 10.28
N LYS A 301 19.19 18.54 8.95
CA LYS A 301 18.07 19.11 8.19
C LYS A 301 17.03 18.01 7.93
N TYR A 302 15.80 18.25 8.32
CA TYR A 302 14.68 17.34 8.12
C TYR A 302 13.58 17.98 7.28
N VAL A 303 12.96 17.21 6.38
CA VAL A 303 11.78 17.64 5.63
C VAL A 303 10.54 17.39 6.50
N PRO A 304 9.65 18.36 6.76
CA PRO A 304 8.46 18.12 7.57
C PRO A 304 7.63 16.93 7.04
N CYS A 305 7.31 16.00 7.92
CA CYS A 305 6.57 14.78 7.58
C CYS A 305 5.73 14.27 8.75
N GLY A 306 5.16 13.08 8.59
CA GLY A 306 4.31 12.43 9.57
C GLY A 306 2.84 12.44 9.16
N THR A 307 2.13 11.39 9.58
CA THR A 307 0.70 11.26 9.31
C THR A 307 -0.10 12.28 10.13
N MET A 308 -1.03 13.00 9.48
CA MET A 308 -1.89 13.99 10.15
C MET A 308 -2.64 13.34 11.34
N GLY A 309 -2.61 14.02 12.48
CA GLY A 309 -3.17 13.51 13.73
C GLY A 309 -2.19 12.70 14.58
N PHE A 310 -1.04 12.25 14.03
CA PHE A 310 0.06 11.61 14.78
C PHE A 310 1.34 12.46 14.81
N ALA A 311 1.48 13.40 13.87
CA ALA A 311 2.67 14.23 13.72
C ALA A 311 3.01 15.00 15.01
N SER A 312 4.31 15.08 15.33
CA SER A 312 4.82 15.76 16.52
C SER A 312 4.70 17.30 16.43
N PRO A 313 4.71 18.02 17.57
CA PRO A 313 4.60 19.48 17.63
C PRO A 313 5.57 20.21 16.69
N GLU A 314 6.82 19.77 16.65
CA GLU A 314 7.91 20.30 15.84
C GLU A 314 7.68 20.10 14.33
N ASN A 315 7.15 18.95 13.91
CA ASN A 315 6.76 18.73 12.51
C ASN A 315 5.53 19.56 12.14
N ILE A 316 4.50 19.59 12.99
CA ILE A 316 3.30 20.40 12.78
C ILE A 316 3.69 21.89 12.64
N GLN A 317 4.54 22.40 13.53
CA GLN A 317 5.02 23.77 13.49
C GLN A 317 5.75 24.07 12.17
N ALA A 318 6.65 23.19 11.74
CA ALA A 318 7.36 23.38 10.48
C ALA A 318 6.43 23.40 9.26
N VAL A 319 5.37 22.57 9.25
CA VAL A 319 4.33 22.60 8.20
C VAL A 319 3.53 23.91 8.24
N VAL A 320 3.11 24.36 9.42
CA VAL A 320 2.37 25.62 9.60
C VAL A 320 3.19 26.82 9.15
N GLU A 321 4.48 26.84 9.44
CA GLU A 321 5.44 27.85 9.01
C GLU A 321 5.84 27.71 7.52
N ARG A 322 5.25 26.74 6.79
CA ARG A 322 5.51 26.46 5.37
C ARG A 322 6.99 26.20 5.07
N LYS A 323 7.71 25.63 6.03
CA LYS A 323 9.11 25.24 5.85
C LYS A 323 9.18 24.05 4.90
N THR A 324 10.08 24.11 3.92
CA THR A 324 10.41 22.96 3.07
C THR A 324 11.39 22.01 3.80
N VAL A 325 12.20 22.56 4.69
CA VAL A 325 13.17 21.88 5.55
C VAL A 325 13.29 22.65 6.86
N PHE A 326 13.46 21.97 7.98
CA PHE A 326 13.80 22.56 9.28
C PHE A 326 15.03 21.89 9.89
N GLN A 327 15.66 22.55 10.86
CA GLN A 327 16.83 22.02 11.56
C GLN A 327 16.40 21.51 12.93
N ALA A 328 16.82 20.29 13.26
CA ALA A 328 16.65 19.68 14.56
C ALA A 328 17.86 18.81 14.87
N ASN A 329 18.07 18.51 16.15
CA ASN A 329 19.08 17.54 16.59
C ASN A 329 18.48 16.12 16.58
N GLY A 330 19.32 15.09 16.68
CA GLY A 330 18.87 13.70 16.68
C GLY A 330 17.86 13.41 17.79
N TYR A 331 18.15 13.93 18.99
CA TYR A 331 17.34 13.74 20.19
C TYR A 331 15.91 14.25 20.00
N ALA A 332 15.74 15.47 19.49
CA ALA A 332 14.42 16.06 19.26
C ALA A 332 13.58 15.24 18.27
N MET A 333 14.22 14.62 17.27
CA MET A 333 13.53 13.75 16.32
C MET A 333 13.23 12.37 16.90
N HIS A 334 14.06 11.84 17.79
CA HIS A 334 13.73 10.64 18.57
C HIS A 334 12.52 10.90 19.49
N GLU A 335 12.52 12.04 20.19
CA GLU A 335 11.39 12.49 21.00
C GLU A 335 10.13 12.70 20.14
N SER A 336 10.24 13.11 18.87
CA SER A 336 9.09 13.18 17.95
C SER A 336 8.38 11.84 17.82
N ASP A 337 9.14 10.73 17.74
CA ASP A 337 8.57 9.40 17.62
C ASP A 337 7.84 8.97 18.91
N LEU A 338 8.38 9.37 20.07
CA LEU A 338 7.75 9.14 21.37
C LEU A 338 6.45 9.95 21.54
N PHE A 339 6.39 11.18 21.02
CA PHE A 339 5.11 11.91 20.96
C PHE A 339 4.07 11.16 20.14
N SER A 340 4.45 10.66 18.97
CA SER A 340 3.55 9.87 18.12
C SER A 340 3.11 8.56 18.80
N LEU A 341 3.97 7.94 19.62
CA LEU A 341 3.60 6.81 20.48
C LEU A 341 2.57 7.21 21.56
N GLY A 342 2.73 8.38 22.18
CA GLY A 342 1.74 8.95 23.10
C GLY A 342 0.37 9.14 22.45
N VAL A 343 0.34 9.55 21.18
CA VAL A 343 -0.91 9.65 20.41
C VAL A 343 -1.53 8.28 20.19
N VAL A 344 -0.73 7.26 19.85
CA VAL A 344 -1.21 5.87 19.71
C VAL A 344 -1.84 5.40 21.03
N ALA A 345 -1.14 5.56 22.16
CA ALA A 345 -1.65 5.18 23.48
C ALA A 345 -2.96 5.89 23.84
N PHE A 346 -3.03 7.20 23.59
CA PHE A 346 -4.25 7.99 23.80
C PHE A 346 -5.43 7.43 23.00
N MET A 347 -5.19 7.09 21.74
CA MET A 347 -6.22 6.56 20.85
C MET A 347 -6.73 5.19 21.27
N LEU A 348 -5.84 4.30 21.72
CA LEU A 348 -6.21 2.95 22.16
C LEU A 348 -7.12 3.01 23.40
N LEU A 349 -6.76 3.81 24.41
CA LEU A 349 -7.50 3.83 25.68
C LEU A 349 -8.78 4.64 25.61
N SER A 350 -8.79 5.76 24.89
CA SER A 350 -9.98 6.62 24.79
C SER A 350 -10.89 6.26 23.62
N GLY A 351 -10.40 5.52 22.62
CA GLY A 351 -11.07 5.32 21.34
C GLY A 351 -11.30 6.64 20.57
N SER A 352 -10.52 7.69 20.84
CA SER A 352 -10.62 9.01 20.21
C SER A 352 -9.27 9.61 19.88
N LYS A 353 -9.21 10.48 18.86
CA LYS A 353 -8.00 11.21 18.51
C LYS A 353 -7.77 12.35 19.51
N PRO A 354 -6.54 12.54 20.04
CA PRO A 354 -6.21 13.70 20.86
C PRO A 354 -6.19 14.99 20.03
N LEU A 355 -5.77 14.90 18.77
CA LEU A 355 -5.77 15.98 17.79
C LEU A 355 -6.96 15.81 16.84
N ARG A 356 -7.94 16.71 16.93
CA ARG A 356 -9.20 16.63 16.16
C ARG A 356 -9.22 17.57 14.96
N GLY A 357 -8.33 18.55 14.94
CA GLY A 357 -8.19 19.47 13.83
C GLY A 357 -7.98 18.75 12.49
N GLN A 358 -8.66 19.22 11.45
CA GLN A 358 -8.53 18.70 10.08
C GLN A 358 -7.38 19.39 9.31
N ARG A 359 -6.78 20.42 9.92
CA ARG A 359 -5.64 21.17 9.38
C ARG A 359 -4.52 21.22 10.40
N PHE A 360 -3.28 21.23 9.93
CA PHE A 360 -2.11 21.37 10.80
C PHE A 360 -2.15 22.66 11.65
N THR A 361 -2.76 23.74 11.16
CA THR A 361 -2.97 24.97 11.93
C THR A 361 -3.86 24.78 13.15
N GLU A 362 -4.90 23.95 13.04
CA GLU A 362 -5.80 23.62 14.15
C GLU A 362 -5.11 22.69 15.14
N GLN A 363 -4.44 21.64 14.65
CA GLN A 363 -3.68 20.71 15.49
C GLN A 363 -2.55 21.43 16.25
N HIS A 364 -1.88 22.39 15.63
CA HIS A 364 -0.88 23.23 16.28
C HIS A 364 -1.48 23.99 17.48
N ALA A 365 -2.69 24.54 17.33
CA ALA A 365 -3.38 25.22 18.43
C ALA A 365 -3.84 24.25 19.53
N GLU A 366 -4.24 23.01 19.19
CA GLU A 366 -4.57 21.96 20.15
C GLU A 366 -3.34 21.55 20.99
N VAL A 367 -2.22 21.27 20.33
CA VAL A 367 -0.95 20.93 21.01
C VAL A 367 -0.52 22.05 21.96
N ARG A 368 -0.59 23.32 21.55
CA ARG A 368 -0.18 24.47 22.39
C ARG A 368 -1.09 24.69 23.60
N ARG A 369 -2.34 24.25 23.56
CA ARG A 369 -3.24 24.28 24.74
C ARG A 369 -2.90 23.20 25.77
N GLY A 370 -2.11 22.20 25.38
CA GLY A 370 -1.83 21.02 26.17
C GLY A 370 -2.89 19.94 25.97
N LEU A 371 -2.44 18.72 25.72
CA LEU A 371 -3.30 17.55 25.57
C LEU A 371 -3.46 16.88 26.94
N ARG A 372 -4.71 16.57 27.31
CA ARG A 372 -5.03 15.98 28.62
C ARG A 372 -5.95 14.78 28.46
N CYS A 373 -5.74 13.79 29.31
CA CYS A 373 -6.49 12.56 29.42
C CYS A 373 -7.69 12.77 30.34
N SER A 374 -8.63 13.63 29.92
CA SER A 374 -9.77 14.07 30.73
C SER A 374 -11.13 13.83 30.06
N GLY A 375 -12.17 13.78 30.88
CA GLY A 375 -13.56 13.58 30.45
C GLY A 375 -14.04 12.12 30.53
N PRO A 376 -15.28 11.84 30.09
CA PRO A 376 -15.96 10.57 30.37
C PRO A 376 -15.24 9.32 29.86
N ARG A 377 -14.50 9.43 28.74
CA ARG A 377 -13.74 8.31 28.15
C ARG A 377 -12.55 7.86 28.99
N TRP A 378 -12.13 8.67 29.97
CA TRP A 378 -10.97 8.42 30.82
C TRP A 378 -11.35 8.02 32.25
N GLN A 379 -12.65 7.86 32.54
CA GLN A 379 -13.13 7.59 33.89
C GLN A 379 -12.70 6.21 34.43
N HIS A 380 -12.46 5.25 33.53
CA HIS A 380 -12.04 3.88 33.87
C HIS A 380 -10.57 3.59 33.57
N VAL A 381 -9.81 4.61 33.17
CA VAL A 381 -8.38 4.49 32.89
C VAL A 381 -7.60 4.90 34.14
N SER A 382 -6.56 4.15 34.50
CA SER A 382 -5.77 4.45 35.70
C SER A 382 -5.02 5.79 35.58
N ASP A 383 -4.74 6.41 36.72
CA ASP A 383 -3.98 7.66 36.74
C ASP A 383 -2.52 7.46 36.31
N ARG A 384 -1.97 6.25 36.50
CA ARG A 384 -0.64 5.89 35.99
C ARG A 384 -0.61 5.88 34.46
N ALA A 385 -1.64 5.34 33.81
CA ALA A 385 -1.77 5.37 32.36
C ALA A 385 -1.92 6.82 31.85
N LYS A 386 -2.79 7.62 32.46
CA LYS A 386 -2.99 9.02 32.10
C LYS A 386 -1.69 9.82 32.22
N HIS A 387 -0.95 9.62 33.31
CA HIS A 387 0.30 10.32 33.59
C HIS A 387 1.32 10.15 32.46
N ILE A 388 1.68 8.90 32.11
CA ILE A 388 2.70 8.65 31.09
C ILE A 388 2.25 9.10 29.69
N ILE A 389 0.96 8.99 29.37
CA ILE A 389 0.42 9.48 28.10
C ILE A 389 0.49 11.01 28.02
N GLU A 390 0.08 11.71 29.08
CA GLU A 390 0.21 13.18 29.12
C GLU A 390 1.68 13.61 29.05
N TRP A 391 2.60 12.86 29.67
CA TRP A 391 4.03 13.15 29.64
C TRP A 391 4.66 12.94 28.25
N LEU A 392 4.24 11.90 27.51
CA LEU A 392 4.62 11.70 26.10
C LEU A 392 4.04 12.79 25.18
N LEU A 393 2.87 13.33 25.52
CA LEU A 393 2.17 14.35 24.74
C LEU A 393 2.58 15.79 25.09
N VAL A 394 3.66 15.96 25.85
CA VAL A 394 4.23 17.29 26.15
C VAL A 394 4.82 17.92 24.89
N GLY A 395 4.49 19.19 24.68
CA GLY A 395 4.92 19.98 23.52
C GLY A 395 6.45 20.10 23.43
N PRO A 396 7.12 20.73 24.41
CA PRO A 396 8.58 20.85 24.42
C PRO A 396 9.30 19.49 24.52
N THR A 397 10.18 19.19 23.56
CA THR A 397 10.90 17.90 23.47
C THR A 397 11.74 17.59 24.70
N ILE A 398 12.36 18.58 25.35
CA ILE A 398 13.22 18.37 26.53
C ILE A 398 12.44 18.00 27.80
N GLN A 399 11.13 18.25 27.83
CA GLN A 399 10.26 17.91 28.96
C GLN A 399 9.45 16.64 28.71
N ARG A 400 9.54 16.08 27.49
CA ARG A 400 8.82 14.89 27.06
C ARG A 400 9.45 13.65 27.69
N ALA A 401 8.63 12.64 27.98
CA ALA A 401 9.11 11.37 28.50
C ALA A 401 10.05 10.69 27.49
N THR A 402 11.23 10.26 27.95
CA THR A 402 12.15 9.47 27.13
C THR A 402 11.70 8.02 27.01
N ALA A 403 12.29 7.26 26.09
CA ALA A 403 12.01 5.83 25.96
C ALA A 403 12.35 5.06 27.25
N ALA A 404 13.43 5.42 27.92
CA ALA A 404 13.82 4.86 29.21
C ALA A 404 12.77 5.14 30.30
N ASP A 405 12.24 6.38 30.36
CA ASP A 405 11.17 6.74 31.28
C ASP A 405 9.92 5.87 31.06
N VAL A 406 9.57 5.61 29.79
CA VAL A 406 8.41 4.78 29.44
C VAL A 406 8.59 3.34 29.86
N VAL A 407 9.72 2.72 29.53
CA VAL A 407 9.99 1.31 29.84
C VAL A 407 10.05 1.07 31.35
N GLN A 408 10.56 2.04 32.11
CA GLN A 408 10.63 1.98 33.57
C GLN A 408 9.36 2.48 34.27
N HIS A 409 8.37 2.98 33.53
CA HIS A 409 7.16 3.52 34.14
C HIS A 409 6.35 2.41 34.83
N PRO A 410 5.86 2.60 36.07
CA PRO A 410 5.13 1.56 36.81
C PRO A 410 3.92 1.00 36.05
N TRP A 411 3.25 1.83 35.24
CA TRP A 411 2.14 1.38 34.37
C TRP A 411 2.56 0.27 33.40
N VAL A 412 3.76 0.39 32.81
CA VAL A 412 4.30 -0.60 31.87
C VAL A 412 4.78 -1.82 32.63
N LEU A 413 5.58 -1.65 33.68
CA LEU A 413 6.13 -2.77 34.46
C LEU A 413 5.04 -3.65 35.08
N ASP A 414 4.02 -3.05 35.69
CA ASP A 414 2.91 -3.80 36.31
C ASP A 414 2.07 -4.59 35.29
N SER A 415 2.08 -4.16 34.02
CA SER A 415 1.30 -4.79 32.96
C SER A 415 1.93 -6.07 32.42
N ILE A 416 3.26 -6.23 32.53
CA ILE A 416 4.00 -7.37 31.97
C ILE A 416 3.45 -8.69 32.50
N HIS A 417 3.28 -8.79 33.82
CA HIS A 417 2.75 -10.00 34.45
C HIS A 417 1.27 -10.24 34.12
N LYS A 418 0.49 -9.17 33.96
CA LYS A 418 -0.95 -9.25 33.64
C LYS A 418 -1.20 -9.63 32.18
N PHE A 419 -0.27 -9.34 31.27
CA PHE A 419 -0.42 -9.62 29.84
C PHE A 419 -0.54 -11.12 29.54
N SER A 420 0.06 -11.98 30.38
CA SER A 420 -0.02 -13.44 30.27
C SER A 420 -1.44 -13.98 30.14
N ALA A 421 -2.43 -13.33 30.77
CA ALA A 421 -3.83 -13.71 30.65
C ALA A 421 -4.37 -13.46 29.23
N ILE A 422 -4.05 -12.29 28.65
CA ILE A 422 -4.46 -11.93 27.27
C ILE A 422 -3.79 -12.88 26.27
N GLU A 423 -2.50 -13.16 26.47
CA GLU A 423 -1.74 -14.08 25.63
C GLU A 423 -2.35 -15.50 25.66
N SER A 424 -2.61 -16.04 26.87
CA SER A 424 -3.22 -17.36 27.03
C SER A 424 -4.61 -17.45 26.39
N ASP A 425 -5.46 -16.44 26.58
CA ASP A 425 -6.79 -16.39 25.96
C ASP A 425 -6.66 -16.35 24.43
N ARG A 426 -5.71 -15.56 23.91
CA ARG A 426 -5.51 -15.45 22.46
C ARG A 426 -4.94 -16.73 21.86
N ILE A 427 -4.05 -17.44 22.55
CA ILE A 427 -3.55 -18.76 22.13
C ILE A 427 -4.70 -19.76 22.01
N GLY A 428 -5.58 -19.83 23.03
CA GLY A 428 -6.75 -20.71 22.98
C GLY A 428 -7.68 -20.39 21.79
N GLU A 429 -7.87 -19.11 21.47
CA GLU A 429 -8.62 -18.69 20.28
C GLU A 429 -7.94 -19.09 18.97
N ILE A 430 -6.62 -18.94 18.90
CA ILE A 430 -5.84 -19.32 17.73
C ILE A 430 -5.97 -20.82 17.45
N GLU A 431 -5.86 -21.65 18.48
CA GLU A 431 -5.99 -23.12 18.33
C GLU A 431 -7.38 -23.52 17.84
N LEU A 432 -8.43 -22.78 18.24
CA LEU A 432 -9.78 -22.96 17.74
C LEU A 432 -9.92 -22.49 16.28
N GLU A 433 -9.39 -21.31 15.95
CA GLU A 433 -9.36 -20.75 14.59
C GLU A 433 -8.64 -21.71 13.63
N ASP A 434 -7.46 -22.22 14.01
CA ASP A 434 -6.65 -23.13 13.19
C ASP A 434 -7.33 -24.50 13.03
N ARG A 435 -8.05 -25.00 14.05
CA ARG A 435 -8.85 -26.23 13.94
C ARG A 435 -10.02 -26.06 12.98
N MET A 436 -10.76 -24.96 13.12
CA MET A 436 -11.90 -24.64 12.25
C MET A 436 -11.47 -24.39 10.80
N GLU A 437 -10.38 -23.64 10.60
CA GLU A 437 -9.79 -23.49 9.27
C GLU A 437 -9.41 -24.87 8.73
N GLY A 438 -8.67 -25.67 9.51
CA GLY A 438 -8.27 -27.06 9.23
C GLY A 438 -9.39 -27.93 8.64
N ASP A 439 -10.57 -27.87 9.26
CA ASP A 439 -11.75 -28.64 8.87
C ASP A 439 -12.38 -28.16 7.52
N GLU A 440 -12.08 -26.93 7.09
CA GLU A 440 -12.56 -26.32 5.84
C GLU A 440 -11.53 -26.37 4.67
N TRP A 441 -10.27 -26.78 4.91
CA TRP A 441 -9.27 -26.85 3.83
C TRP A 441 -9.60 -27.96 2.82
N VAL A 442 -9.71 -27.57 1.56
CA VAL A 442 -9.65 -28.51 0.43
C VAL A 442 -8.19 -28.61 -0.02
N PHE A 443 -7.54 -29.75 0.25
CA PHE A 443 -6.19 -30.01 -0.21
C PHE A 443 -6.15 -30.03 -1.74
N VAL A 444 -5.42 -29.09 -2.35
CA VAL A 444 -5.03 -29.20 -3.75
C VAL A 444 -3.87 -30.19 -3.80
N ALA A 445 -4.11 -31.39 -4.30
CA ALA A 445 -3.07 -32.39 -4.50
C ALA A 445 -1.91 -31.74 -5.28
N ASN A 446 -0.72 -31.78 -4.70
CA ASN A 446 0.48 -31.18 -5.28
C ASN A 446 0.78 -31.91 -6.60
N GLN A 447 0.54 -31.27 -7.75
CA GLN A 447 0.81 -31.84 -9.08
C GLN A 447 2.31 -31.85 -9.40
N MET A 448 3.15 -32.13 -8.41
CA MET A 448 4.59 -32.32 -8.55
C MET A 448 5.05 -33.38 -7.54
N ARG A 449 4.68 -34.65 -7.78
CA ARG A 449 5.46 -35.87 -7.48
C ARG A 449 4.71 -37.15 -7.87
N ILE A 450 4.31 -37.27 -9.13
CA ILE A 450 4.05 -38.60 -9.72
C ILE A 450 4.94 -38.71 -10.96
N THR A 451 6.18 -39.12 -10.72
CA THR A 451 6.96 -39.80 -11.76
C THR A 451 6.54 -41.25 -11.77
N GLU A 452 6.14 -41.70 -12.95
CA GLU A 452 5.95 -43.09 -13.40
C GLU A 452 4.61 -43.77 -13.06
N GLU A 453 4.08 -44.40 -14.12
CA GLU A 453 2.90 -45.26 -14.22
C GLU A 453 1.51 -44.60 -14.25
N TRP A 454 1.19 -43.99 -15.39
CA TRP A 454 -0.19 -44.03 -15.89
C TRP A 454 -0.26 -44.97 -17.08
N LYS A 455 -0.85 -46.15 -16.86
CA LYS A 455 -1.30 -47.04 -17.92
C LYS A 455 -2.37 -46.32 -18.74
N MET A 456 -2.18 -46.35 -20.05
CA MET A 456 -3.17 -46.03 -21.07
C MET A 456 -4.53 -46.61 -20.69
N ILE A 457 -5.55 -45.75 -20.63
CA ILE A 457 -6.93 -46.17 -20.85
C ILE A 457 -7.30 -45.58 -22.20
N GLU A 458 -7.56 -46.47 -23.16
CA GLU A 458 -8.01 -46.18 -24.50
C GLU A 458 -9.34 -45.43 -24.46
N GLU A 459 -9.43 -44.37 -25.26
CA GLU A 459 -10.70 -43.82 -25.73
C GLU A 459 -11.36 -44.89 -26.60
N ASP A 460 -12.60 -45.27 -26.29
CA ASP A 460 -13.61 -45.53 -27.30
C ASP A 460 -15.02 -45.64 -26.68
N GLU A 461 -15.96 -44.98 -27.36
CA GLU A 461 -17.42 -45.20 -27.40
C GLU A 461 -18.26 -44.88 -26.14
N TRP A 462 -18.91 -43.70 -26.12
CA TRP A 462 -20.34 -43.58 -26.50
C TRP A 462 -20.82 -42.12 -26.42
N CYS A 463 -21.17 -41.55 -27.58
CA CYS A 463 -22.11 -40.42 -27.68
C CYS A 463 -23.53 -40.97 -27.90
N ASP A 464 -24.49 -40.23 -27.36
CA ASP A 464 -25.91 -40.20 -27.70
C ASP A 464 -26.74 -41.47 -27.52
N ASP A 465 -27.68 -41.45 -26.57
CA ASP A 465 -29.07 -41.37 -27.02
C ASP A 465 -30.02 -40.86 -25.93
N ALA A 466 -30.99 -40.09 -26.40
CA ALA A 466 -32.09 -39.54 -25.66
C ALA A 466 -33.14 -40.60 -25.28
N ALA A 467 -34.04 -40.19 -24.38
CA ALA A 467 -35.31 -40.82 -24.01
C ALA A 467 -35.28 -41.82 -22.84
N SER A 468 -35.74 -41.36 -21.68
CA SER A 468 -36.90 -41.96 -20.98
C SER A 468 -37.26 -41.15 -19.73
N THR A 469 -38.51 -40.69 -19.70
CA THR A 469 -39.24 -40.11 -18.56
C THR A 469 -39.38 -41.10 -17.38
N PRO A 470 -39.60 -40.61 -16.15
CA PRO A 470 -39.74 -41.46 -14.97
C PRO A 470 -41.20 -41.93 -14.78
N PRO A 471 -41.47 -43.08 -14.15
CA PRO A 471 -42.79 -43.37 -13.61
C PRO A 471 -42.85 -43.04 -12.12
N GLY A 472 -43.78 -42.15 -11.78
CA GLY A 472 -44.33 -42.01 -10.43
C GLY A 472 -45.60 -42.86 -10.27
N ASP A 473 -45.88 -43.20 -9.02
CA ASP A 473 -46.95 -44.06 -8.53
C ASP A 473 -48.38 -43.69 -8.96
N ALA A 474 -49.24 -44.69 -9.22
CA ALA A 474 -50.52 -44.93 -8.52
C ALA A 474 -51.45 -45.96 -9.21
N ASP A 475 -52.19 -46.63 -8.33
CA ASP A 475 -53.21 -47.71 -8.38
C ASP A 475 -54.33 -47.64 -9.47
N PRO A 476 -55.03 -48.75 -9.79
CA PRO A 476 -55.92 -48.89 -10.94
C PRO A 476 -57.41 -48.70 -10.59
N SER A 477 -58.19 -48.14 -11.51
CA SER A 477 -59.61 -48.48 -11.68
C SER A 477 -60.20 -47.98 -13.01
N THR A 478 -60.51 -48.97 -13.87
CA THR A 478 -61.65 -49.11 -14.83
C THR A 478 -62.11 -47.97 -15.78
N PRO A 479 -62.70 -48.33 -16.96
CA PRO A 479 -62.60 -47.54 -18.19
C PRO A 479 -63.89 -46.82 -18.61
N GLY A 480 -63.75 -45.82 -19.50
CA GLY A 480 -64.84 -45.42 -20.39
C GLY A 480 -64.75 -44.02 -21.00
N GLY A 481 -64.43 -43.95 -22.30
CA GLY A 481 -65.23 -43.17 -23.26
C GLY A 481 -64.90 -41.68 -23.54
N ARG A 482 -64.46 -41.44 -24.78
CA ARG A 482 -64.81 -40.33 -25.71
C ARG A 482 -64.32 -38.88 -25.43
N THR A 483 -63.38 -38.49 -26.29
CA THR A 483 -63.12 -37.19 -26.99
C THR A 483 -64.25 -36.14 -27.12
N PRO A 484 -63.99 -34.90 -27.63
CA PRO A 484 -62.97 -33.91 -27.26
C PRO A 484 -63.52 -32.44 -27.29
N GLY A 485 -62.69 -31.46 -26.93
CA GLY A 485 -62.92 -30.02 -27.16
C GLY A 485 -62.93 -29.25 -25.85
N GLY A 486 -62.28 -28.10 -25.67
CA GLY A 486 -61.64 -27.17 -26.58
C GLY A 486 -61.68 -25.81 -25.87
N GLY A 487 -60.62 -25.02 -25.98
CA GLY A 487 -60.70 -23.57 -25.79
C GLY A 487 -60.19 -22.97 -24.47
N ARG A 488 -59.20 -22.08 -24.65
CA ARG A 488 -59.09 -20.72 -24.09
C ARG A 488 -58.81 -20.53 -22.58
N THR A 489 -57.55 -20.12 -22.29
CA THR A 489 -57.09 -18.83 -21.69
C THR A 489 -57.94 -18.12 -20.59
N PRO A 490 -57.39 -17.14 -19.84
CA PRO A 490 -56.19 -17.10 -18.97
C PRO A 490 -56.49 -16.38 -17.60
N ARG A 491 -55.44 -16.08 -16.82
CA ARG A 491 -55.38 -15.24 -15.58
C ARG A 491 -55.85 -15.97 -14.32
N HIS A 492 -55.10 -16.00 -13.22
CA HIS A 492 -54.43 -14.88 -12.55
C HIS A 492 -53.01 -15.18 -12.07
#